data_AF-A0A921TEJ2-F1
#
_entry.id   AF-A0A921TEJ2-F1
#
_cell.length_a   1.000
_cell.length_b   1.000
_cell.length_c   1.000
_cell.angle_alpha   90.00
_cell.angle_beta   90.00
_cell.angle_gamma   90.00
#
_symmetry.space_group_name_H-M   'P 1'
#
loop_
_entity.id
_entity.type
_entity.pdbx_description
1 polymer ?
#
loop_
_entity_poly.entity_id
_entity_poly.type
_entity_poly.pdbx_seq_one_letter_code
_entity_poly.pdbx_strand_id
1 'polypeptide(L)'
;MNTPEPHKHPSAWRNPVMWLVVGLPLLAIVAGVGLVVVAVRSGGADAVSDPVRRVSQIQTADLGPDAAARKLGLSAVLRVEDGIVEVLPATGRFDTGVALRLDLEHPTRQAEDLHLELQPAGPGWRVAQAVDGSHDWVARLRPADGSWRLQGRLPKGQHAARLAPSLGNGR
;
A
#
# COMPACT_ATOMS: atom_id res chain seq x y z
N MET A 1 -25.71 -58.35 50.84
CA MET A 1 -24.61 -57.48 51.30
C MET A 1 -23.89 -56.99 50.05
N ASN A 2 -24.13 -55.75 49.62
CA ASN A 2 -23.49 -55.19 48.42
C ASN A 2 -22.56 -54.07 48.88
N THR A 3 -21.26 -54.24 48.70
CA THR A 3 -20.26 -53.18 48.87
C THR A 3 -19.99 -52.53 47.51
N PRO A 4 -20.13 -51.21 47.36
CA PRO A 4 -19.68 -50.54 46.15
C PRO A 4 -18.15 -50.42 46.17
N GLU A 5 -17.49 -51.03 45.20
CA GLU A 5 -16.04 -50.91 44.96
C GLU A 5 -15.68 -49.49 44.47
N PRO A 6 -14.56 -48.88 44.93
CA PRO A 6 -14.15 -47.56 44.49
C PRO A 6 -13.51 -47.62 43.09
N HIS A 7 -14.01 -46.78 42.18
CA HIS A 7 -13.61 -46.68 40.78
C HIS A 7 -12.17 -46.18 40.60
N LYS A 8 -11.43 -46.76 39.64
CA LYS A 8 -10.27 -46.11 39.02
C LYS A 8 -10.57 -45.83 37.55
N HIS A 9 -11.05 -44.62 37.26
CA HIS A 9 -11.05 -44.10 35.90
C HIS A 9 -9.58 -43.96 35.45
N PRO A 10 -9.15 -44.61 34.35
CA PRO A 10 -7.80 -44.40 33.82
C PRO A 10 -7.65 -42.92 33.44
N SER A 11 -6.65 -42.27 34.02
CA SER A 11 -6.35 -40.86 33.74
C SER A 11 -6.03 -40.70 32.25
N ALA A 12 -6.94 -40.05 31.53
CA ALA A 12 -6.87 -39.88 30.08
C ALA A 12 -5.55 -39.22 29.63
N TRP A 13 -4.94 -38.41 30.51
CA TRP A 13 -3.71 -37.66 30.31
C TRP A 13 -2.43 -38.50 30.12
N ARG A 14 -2.46 -39.81 30.41
CA ARG A 14 -1.31 -40.71 30.21
C ARG A 14 -1.34 -41.47 28.88
N ASN A 15 -2.37 -41.28 28.06
CA ASN A 15 -2.49 -41.97 26.77
C ASN A 15 -1.82 -41.14 25.66
N PRO A 16 -0.79 -41.67 24.97
CA PRO A 16 -0.12 -40.98 23.86
C PRO A 16 -1.09 -40.63 22.72
N VAL A 17 -2.16 -41.42 22.54
CA VAL A 17 -3.21 -41.13 21.55
C VAL A 17 -3.96 -39.84 21.90
N MET A 18 -4.18 -39.55 23.18
CA MET A 18 -4.86 -38.31 23.60
C MET A 18 -4.01 -37.07 23.28
N TRP A 19 -2.69 -37.16 23.42
CA TRP A 19 -1.77 -36.11 22.99
C TRP A 19 -1.77 -35.91 21.47
N LEU A 20 -2.03 -36.95 20.69
CA LEU A 20 -2.19 -36.83 19.24
C LEU A 20 -3.52 -36.15 18.89
N VAL A 21 -4.61 -36.54 19.58
CA VAL A 21 -5.95 -35.93 19.43
C VAL A 21 -5.97 -34.45 19.82
N VAL A 22 -5.19 -34.04 20.83
CA VAL A 22 -5.11 -32.63 21.28
C VAL A 22 -4.00 -31.85 20.55
N GLY A 23 -2.87 -32.50 20.26
CA GLY A 23 -1.70 -31.87 19.65
C GLY A 23 -1.92 -31.53 18.19
N LEU A 24 -2.60 -32.40 17.42
CA LEU A 24 -2.89 -32.16 16.01
C LEU A 24 -3.74 -30.88 15.79
N PRO A 25 -4.87 -30.66 16.49
CA PRO A 25 -5.63 -29.42 16.34
C PRO A 25 -4.87 -28.20 16.88
N LEU A 26 -4.09 -28.34 17.96
CA LEU A 26 -3.27 -27.24 18.48
C LEU A 26 -2.22 -26.79 17.44
N LEU A 27 -1.57 -27.75 16.78
CA LEU A 27 -0.60 -27.49 15.72
C LEU A 27 -1.24 -26.77 14.52
N ALA A 28 -2.45 -27.16 14.14
CA ALA A 28 -3.21 -26.51 13.07
C ALA A 28 -3.51 -25.03 13.40
N ILE A 29 -3.85 -24.72 14.65
CA ILE A 29 -4.08 -23.33 15.10
C ILE A 29 -2.77 -22.52 14.99
N VAL A 30 -1.65 -23.07 15.49
CA VAL A 30 -0.34 -22.39 15.42
C VAL A 30 0.10 -22.16 13.98
N ALA A 31 -0.08 -23.15 13.09
CA ALA A 31 0.22 -23.02 11.67
C ALA A 31 -0.66 -21.97 10.99
N GLY A 32 -1.96 -21.94 11.30
CA GLY A 32 -2.90 -20.94 10.76
C GLY A 32 -2.56 -19.53 11.20
N VAL A 33 -2.27 -19.32 12.50
CA VAL A 33 -1.84 -18.01 13.02
C VAL A 33 -0.49 -17.61 12.42
N GLY A 34 0.46 -18.53 12.29
CA GLY A 34 1.74 -18.29 11.63
C GLY A 34 1.58 -17.84 10.18
N LEU A 35 0.68 -18.49 9.43
CA LEU A 35 0.37 -18.11 8.06
C LEU A 35 -0.25 -16.70 7.97
N VAL A 36 -1.15 -16.35 8.90
CA VAL A 36 -1.72 -14.99 8.97
C VAL A 36 -0.64 -13.95 9.30
N VAL A 37 0.25 -14.23 10.25
CA VAL A 37 1.34 -13.32 10.61
C VAL A 37 2.31 -13.13 9.45
N VAL A 38 2.67 -14.21 8.74
CA VAL A 38 3.48 -14.15 7.53
C VAL A 38 2.74 -13.37 6.45
N ALA A 39 1.46 -13.63 6.21
CA ALA A 39 0.66 -12.89 5.22
C ALA A 39 0.55 -11.39 5.54
N VAL A 40 0.43 -10.98 6.81
CA VAL A 40 0.38 -9.56 7.19
C VAL A 40 1.76 -8.90 7.08
N ARG A 41 2.83 -9.62 7.44
CA ARG A 41 4.19 -9.08 7.46
C ARG A 41 4.88 -9.13 6.09
N SER A 42 4.48 -10.06 5.22
CA SER A 42 4.93 -10.23 3.84
C SER A 42 3.96 -9.63 2.81
N GLY A 43 2.69 -9.43 3.17
CA GLY A 43 1.62 -8.89 2.31
C GLY A 43 1.52 -7.37 2.28
N GLY A 44 2.52 -6.64 2.79
CA GLY A 44 2.70 -5.21 2.50
C GLY A 44 3.05 -4.91 1.02
N ALA A 45 3.07 -5.93 0.15
CA ALA A 45 3.41 -5.84 -1.25
C ALA A 45 2.30 -6.27 -2.24
N ASP A 46 1.25 -7.01 -1.86
CA ASP A 46 0.15 -7.35 -2.80
C ASP A 46 -1.06 -7.99 -2.09
N ALA A 47 -1.87 -7.16 -1.43
CA ALA A 47 -3.19 -7.57 -0.94
C ALA A 47 -4.28 -6.70 -1.59
N VAL A 48 -4.38 -6.78 -2.92
CA VAL A 48 -5.65 -6.54 -3.61
C VAL A 48 -6.54 -7.74 -3.31
N SER A 49 -7.07 -7.78 -2.09
CA SER A 49 -8.22 -8.61 -1.78
C SER A 49 -9.39 -7.92 -2.47
N ASP A 50 -9.85 -8.51 -3.56
CA ASP A 50 -11.04 -8.09 -4.28
C ASP A 50 -12.26 -8.82 -3.72
N PRO A 51 -13.01 -8.25 -2.76
CA PRO A 51 -14.41 -8.53 -2.69
C PRO A 51 -15.07 -7.68 -3.78
N VAL A 52 -15.26 -8.26 -4.97
CA VAL A 52 -16.24 -7.79 -5.95
C VAL A 52 -17.61 -7.95 -5.34
N ARG A 53 -17.96 -7.09 -4.39
CA ARG A 53 -19.35 -6.89 -4.02
C ARG A 53 -19.90 -5.94 -5.05
N ARG A 54 -20.49 -6.55 -6.08
CA ARG A 54 -21.60 -5.97 -6.84
C ARG A 54 -22.55 -5.31 -5.85
N VAL A 55 -22.41 -4.01 -5.70
CA VAL A 55 -23.45 -3.13 -5.22
C VAL A 55 -23.51 -2.00 -6.22
N SER A 56 -24.57 -2.01 -7.02
CA SER A 56 -25.17 -0.83 -7.61
C SER A 56 -25.39 0.19 -6.49
N GLN A 57 -24.37 0.96 -6.15
CA GLN A 57 -24.56 2.15 -5.36
C GLN A 57 -23.45 3.10 -5.74
N ILE A 58 -23.87 4.07 -6.55
CA ILE A 58 -23.23 5.33 -6.84
C ILE A 58 -22.49 5.79 -5.58
N GLN A 59 -21.22 5.46 -5.49
CA GLN A 59 -20.29 6.13 -4.62
C GLN A 59 -19.50 7.01 -5.56
N THR A 60 -19.97 8.25 -5.66
CA THR A 60 -19.30 9.39 -6.27
C THR A 60 -18.04 9.71 -5.46
N ALA A 61 -17.12 8.76 -5.35
CA ALA A 61 -15.80 9.01 -4.79
C ALA A 61 -14.97 9.58 -5.92
N ASP A 62 -15.12 10.88 -6.22
CA ASP A 62 -14.37 11.69 -7.19
C ASP A 62 -13.41 10.91 -8.09
N LEU A 63 -13.98 10.07 -8.95
CA LEU A 63 -13.21 9.29 -9.93
C LEU A 63 -12.80 10.18 -11.12
N GLY A 64 -13.25 11.44 -11.14
CA GLY A 64 -12.99 12.39 -12.21
C GLY A 64 -11.49 12.55 -12.49
N PRO A 65 -10.67 12.94 -11.51
CA PRO A 65 -9.24 13.19 -11.73
C PRO A 65 -8.44 11.94 -12.10
N ASP A 66 -8.68 10.81 -11.44
CA ASP A 66 -7.95 9.57 -11.75
C ASP A 66 -8.39 9.00 -13.11
N ALA A 67 -9.68 9.07 -13.43
CA ALA A 67 -10.19 8.59 -14.72
C ALA A 67 -9.73 9.50 -15.86
N ALA A 68 -9.60 10.81 -15.62
CA ALA A 68 -9.00 11.75 -16.56
C ALA A 68 -7.52 11.42 -16.80
N ALA A 69 -6.74 11.19 -15.74
CA ALA A 69 -5.34 10.79 -15.83
C ALA A 69 -5.17 9.52 -16.68
N ARG A 70 -6.05 8.52 -16.47
CA ARG A 70 -6.03 7.28 -17.25
C ARG A 70 -6.48 7.47 -18.70
N LYS A 71 -7.55 8.23 -18.95
CA LYS A 71 -8.01 8.54 -20.33
C LYS A 71 -6.91 9.24 -21.15
N LEU A 72 -6.11 10.07 -20.49
CA LEU A 72 -4.99 10.79 -21.08
C LEU A 72 -3.69 9.97 -21.11
N GLY A 73 -3.67 8.78 -20.50
CA GLY A 73 -2.48 7.92 -20.42
C GLY A 73 -1.31 8.55 -19.66
N LEU A 74 -1.61 9.41 -18.70
CA LEU A 74 -0.60 10.17 -17.95
C LEU A 74 0.24 9.23 -17.08
N SER A 75 1.55 9.30 -17.20
CA SER A 75 2.48 8.79 -16.20
C SER A 75 3.72 9.67 -16.13
N ALA A 76 4.31 9.74 -14.95
CA ALA A 76 5.49 10.56 -14.68
C ALA A 76 6.51 9.76 -13.86
N VAL A 77 7.75 10.22 -13.84
CA VAL A 77 8.81 9.71 -12.97
C VAL A 77 9.18 10.81 -12.00
N LEU A 78 9.00 10.54 -10.72
CA LEU A 78 9.52 11.34 -9.63
C LEU A 78 10.99 10.95 -9.43
N ARG A 79 11.87 11.93 -9.32
CA ARG A 79 13.26 11.79 -8.93
C ARG A 79 13.56 12.73 -7.75
N VAL A 80 14.24 12.20 -6.75
CA VAL A 80 14.59 12.89 -5.51
C VAL A 80 16.07 12.62 -5.26
N GLU A 81 16.92 13.61 -5.50
CA GLU A 81 18.37 13.47 -5.44
C GLU A 81 19.03 14.81 -5.12
N ASP A 82 20.11 14.81 -4.33
CA ASP A 82 20.91 16.01 -4.01
C ASP A 82 20.11 17.21 -3.48
N GLY A 83 19.04 16.95 -2.73
CA GLY A 83 18.16 18.01 -2.20
C GLY A 83 17.29 18.69 -3.26
N ILE A 84 17.12 18.02 -4.41
CA ILE A 84 16.27 18.46 -5.52
C ILE A 84 15.22 17.40 -5.76
N VAL A 85 13.97 17.85 -5.86
CA VAL A 85 12.85 17.03 -6.29
C VAL A 85 12.51 17.43 -7.72
N GLU A 86 12.55 16.45 -8.62
CA GLU A 86 12.26 16.61 -10.03
C GLU A 86 11.18 15.62 -10.46
N VAL A 87 10.27 16.08 -11.31
CA VAL A 87 9.26 15.23 -11.92
C VAL A 87 9.39 15.35 -13.43
N LEU A 88 9.53 14.20 -14.08
CA LEU A 88 9.65 14.10 -15.53
C LEU A 88 8.40 13.41 -16.10
N PRO A 89 7.77 13.97 -17.14
CA PRO A 89 6.67 13.31 -17.82
C PRO A 89 7.21 12.05 -18.54
N ALA A 90 6.54 10.92 -18.37
CA ALA A 90 6.92 9.65 -18.98
C ALA A 90 5.99 9.26 -20.14
N THR A 91 4.67 9.35 -19.93
CA THR A 91 3.66 9.10 -20.97
C THR A 91 2.49 10.06 -20.85
N GLY A 92 1.79 10.28 -21.96
CA GLY A 92 0.66 11.19 -22.03
C GLY A 92 1.08 12.64 -22.28
N ARG A 93 0.09 13.51 -22.49
CA ARG A 93 0.32 14.94 -22.74
C ARG A 93 0.05 15.71 -21.45
N PHE A 94 1.12 16.23 -20.86
CA PHE A 94 1.04 17.13 -19.73
C PHE A 94 1.05 18.57 -20.20
N ASP A 95 0.38 19.44 -19.45
CA ASP A 95 0.58 20.88 -19.58
C ASP A 95 1.85 21.27 -18.83
N THR A 96 2.97 21.29 -19.54
CA THR A 96 4.30 21.59 -18.98
C THR A 96 4.46 23.07 -18.60
N GLY A 97 3.50 23.94 -18.92
CA GLY A 97 3.54 25.35 -18.55
C GLY A 97 2.97 25.66 -17.17
N VAL A 98 2.37 24.68 -16.50
CA VAL A 98 1.63 24.86 -15.24
C VAL A 98 2.39 24.23 -14.08
N ALA A 99 2.43 24.93 -12.94
CA ALA A 99 3.01 24.40 -11.71
C ALA A 99 2.20 23.19 -11.19
N LEU A 100 2.92 22.21 -10.65
CA LEU A 100 2.31 21.00 -10.08
C LEU A 100 2.51 20.95 -8.58
N ARG A 101 1.54 20.39 -7.87
CA ARG A 101 1.63 20.11 -6.44
C ARG A 101 1.99 18.64 -6.23
N LEU A 102 3.05 18.41 -5.47
CA LEU A 102 3.50 17.10 -5.02
C LEU A 102 3.34 17.02 -3.51
N ASP A 103 2.51 16.08 -3.09
CA ASP A 103 2.32 15.73 -1.69
C ASP A 103 3.13 14.44 -1.44
N LEU A 104 4.13 14.50 -0.56
CA LEU A 104 4.89 13.34 -0.08
C LEU A 104 4.37 12.99 1.31
N GLU A 105 3.65 11.88 1.43
CA GLU A 105 3.10 11.42 2.69
C GLU A 105 4.00 10.37 3.34
N HIS A 106 4.28 10.56 4.62
CA HIS A 106 5.02 9.60 5.43
C HIS A 106 4.06 8.50 5.92
N PRO A 107 4.44 7.21 5.86
CA PRO A 107 3.53 6.09 6.10
C PRO A 107 2.98 6.01 7.53
N THR A 108 3.67 6.60 8.51
CA THR A 108 3.30 6.51 9.94
C THR A 108 3.23 7.85 10.65
N ARG A 109 3.66 8.96 10.03
CA ARG A 109 3.83 10.26 10.70
C ARG A 109 3.37 11.40 9.81
N GLN A 110 2.09 11.75 9.90
CA GLN A 110 1.51 12.84 9.11
C GLN A 110 2.18 14.20 9.36
N ALA A 111 2.81 14.40 10.51
CA ALA A 111 3.55 15.64 10.81
C ALA A 111 4.82 15.82 9.95
N GLU A 112 5.29 14.76 9.29
CA GLU A 112 6.45 14.77 8.40
C GLU A 112 6.03 14.82 6.92
N ASP A 113 4.74 14.96 6.63
CA ASP A 113 4.23 15.08 5.27
C ASP A 113 4.73 16.39 4.64
N LEU A 114 5.22 16.29 3.40
CA LEU A 114 5.75 17.44 2.66
C LEU A 114 4.78 17.83 1.54
N HIS A 115 4.43 19.11 1.50
CA HIS A 115 3.63 19.71 0.45
C HIS A 115 4.51 20.62 -0.39
N LEU A 116 4.83 20.18 -1.60
CA LEU A 116 5.79 20.84 -2.47
C LEU A 116 5.09 21.36 -3.73
N GLU A 117 5.44 22.57 -4.13
CA GLU A 117 5.02 23.13 -5.41
C GLU A 117 6.20 23.08 -6.38
N LEU A 118 6.07 22.28 -7.44
CA LEU A 118 7.06 22.15 -8.47
C LEU A 118 6.79 23.14 -9.59
N GLN A 119 7.82 23.92 -9.91
CA GLN A 119 7.78 24.88 -11.01
C GLN A 119 8.24 24.22 -12.30
N PRO A 120 7.67 24.59 -13.46
CA PRO A 120 8.16 24.17 -14.76
C PRO A 120 9.66 24.45 -14.93
N ALA A 121 10.43 23.41 -15.25
CA ALA A 121 11.88 23.48 -15.42
C ALA A 121 12.32 22.56 -16.57
N GLY A 122 12.49 23.15 -17.77
CA GLY A 122 12.90 22.42 -18.96
C GLY A 122 11.84 21.38 -19.40
N PRO A 123 12.18 20.08 -19.49
CA PRO A 123 11.25 19.04 -19.91
C PRO A 123 10.27 18.57 -18.82
N GLY A 124 10.40 19.06 -17.59
CA GLY A 124 9.58 18.61 -16.46
C GLY A 124 9.38 19.72 -15.42
N TRP A 125 9.29 19.33 -14.16
CA TRP A 125 9.10 20.24 -13.04
C TRP A 125 10.13 19.98 -11.96
N ARG A 126 10.55 21.04 -11.26
CA ARG A 126 11.59 20.95 -10.24
C ARG A 126 11.31 21.86 -9.06
N VAL A 127 11.76 21.43 -7.88
CA VAL A 127 11.84 22.25 -6.67
C VAL A 127 13.10 21.87 -5.89
N ALA A 128 13.76 22.85 -5.28
CA ALA A 128 14.88 22.61 -4.37
C ALA A 128 14.31 22.30 -2.98
N GLN A 129 14.20 21.01 -2.65
CA GLN A 129 13.73 20.51 -1.37
C GLN A 129 14.50 19.25 -1.00
N ALA A 130 15.10 19.25 0.19
CA ALA A 130 15.64 18.03 0.78
C ALA A 130 14.50 17.13 1.26
N VAL A 131 14.49 15.89 0.77
CA VAL A 131 13.56 14.84 1.18
C VAL A 131 14.38 13.72 1.77
N ASP A 132 13.96 13.18 2.91
CA ASP A 132 14.66 12.12 3.60
C ASP A 132 14.45 10.77 2.91
N GLY A 133 15.46 10.25 2.22
CA GLY A 133 15.41 8.94 1.56
C GLY A 133 15.52 7.72 2.49
N SER A 134 15.59 7.90 3.82
CA SER A 134 15.73 6.79 4.77
C SER A 134 14.42 6.01 5.02
N HIS A 135 13.29 6.54 4.57
CA HIS A 135 11.96 5.96 4.72
C HIS A 135 11.24 5.80 3.38
N ASP A 136 10.17 5.01 3.38
CA ASP A 136 9.27 4.91 2.24
C ASP A 136 8.34 6.13 2.22
N TRP A 137 8.09 6.69 1.04
CA TRP A 137 7.15 7.79 0.83
C TRP A 137 6.03 7.39 -0.10
N VAL A 138 4.83 7.92 0.14
CA VAL A 138 3.73 7.90 -0.83
C VAL A 138 3.70 9.26 -1.52
N ALA A 139 4.01 9.26 -2.81
CA ALA A 139 4.02 10.47 -3.61
C ALA A 139 2.68 10.62 -4.34
N ARG A 140 2.04 11.78 -4.22
CA ARG A 140 0.85 12.15 -4.99
C ARG A 140 1.12 13.44 -5.75
N LEU A 141 0.96 13.38 -7.06
CA LEU A 141 1.15 14.51 -7.96
C LEU A 141 -0.20 14.93 -8.52
N ARG A 142 -0.46 16.24 -8.46
CA ARG A 142 -1.68 16.84 -8.99
C ARG A 142 -1.41 18.25 -9.54
N PRO A 143 -2.12 18.67 -10.59
CA PRO A 143 -2.11 20.04 -11.06
C PRO A 143 -2.89 20.95 -10.10
N ALA A 144 -2.68 22.26 -10.23
CA ALA A 144 -3.34 23.24 -9.37
C ALA A 144 -4.87 23.23 -9.51
N ASP A 145 -5.38 22.90 -10.70
CA ASP A 145 -6.81 22.78 -11.03
C ASP A 145 -7.46 21.45 -10.58
N GLY A 146 -6.66 20.48 -10.13
CA GLY A 146 -7.13 19.15 -9.76
C GLY A 146 -7.68 18.32 -10.92
N SER A 147 -7.37 18.66 -12.17
CA SER A 147 -7.89 17.99 -13.37
C SER A 147 -7.50 16.51 -13.49
N TRP A 148 -6.34 16.14 -12.93
CA TRP A 148 -5.88 14.76 -12.88
C TRP A 148 -5.09 14.49 -11.60
N ARG A 149 -4.87 13.22 -11.26
CA ARG A 149 -4.01 12.83 -10.13
C ARG A 149 -3.20 11.61 -10.50
N LEU A 150 -1.93 11.63 -10.10
CA LEU A 150 -1.02 10.49 -10.19
C LEU A 150 -0.52 10.15 -8.78
N GLN A 151 -0.28 8.88 -8.55
CA GLN A 151 0.25 8.37 -7.29
C GLN A 151 1.36 7.35 -7.56
N GLY A 152 2.32 7.28 -6.65
CA GLY A 152 3.34 6.25 -6.64
C GLY A 152 3.95 6.11 -5.25
N ARG A 153 4.76 5.07 -5.07
CA ARG A 153 5.54 4.85 -3.85
C ARG A 153 7.01 5.04 -4.19
N LEU A 154 7.72 5.80 -3.37
CA LEU A 154 9.18 5.94 -3.38
C LEU A 154 9.75 5.12 -2.23
N PRO A 155 10.31 3.93 -2.49
CA PRO A 155 10.88 3.10 -1.43
C PRO A 155 12.13 3.74 -0.83
N LYS A 156 12.42 3.41 0.42
CA LYS A 156 13.65 3.85 1.09
C LYS A 156 14.89 3.48 0.27
N GLY A 157 15.86 4.39 0.21
CA GLY A 157 17.08 4.24 -0.56
C GLY A 157 16.91 4.27 -2.09
N GLN A 158 15.69 4.45 -2.60
CA GLN A 158 15.48 4.75 -4.02
C GLN A 158 15.33 6.24 -4.23
N HIS A 159 15.98 6.75 -5.26
CA HIS A 159 15.94 8.16 -5.65
C HIS A 159 14.92 8.40 -6.77
N ALA A 160 14.26 7.36 -7.29
CA ALA A 160 13.29 7.49 -8.37
C ALA A 160 12.08 6.58 -8.15
N ALA A 161 10.90 7.08 -8.52
CA ALA A 161 9.65 6.34 -8.46
C ALA A 161 8.77 6.68 -9.67
N ARG A 162 8.06 5.67 -10.19
CA ARG A 162 7.05 5.89 -11.21
C ARG A 162 5.73 6.32 -10.57
N LEU A 163 5.16 7.40 -11.08
CA LEU A 163 3.83 7.90 -10.74
C LEU A 163 2.85 7.53 -11.86
N ALA A 164 1.74 6.91 -11.49
CA ALA A 164 0.70 6.46 -12.40
C ALA A 164 -0.69 6.75 -11.81
N PRO A 165 -1.77 6.70 -12.61
CA PRO A 165 -3.13 6.85 -12.09
C PRO A 165 -3.43 5.73 -11.09
N SER A 166 -4.03 6.07 -9.94
CA SER A 166 -4.40 5.09 -8.90
C SER A 166 -5.50 4.13 -9.32
N LEU A 167 -6.26 4.46 -10.37
CA LEU A 167 -7.23 3.54 -10.98
C LEU A 167 -6.49 2.40 -11.69
N GLY A 168 -6.45 1.26 -11.00
CA GLY A 168 -5.76 0.03 -11.41
C GLY A 168 -5.91 -0.32 -12.89
N ASN A 169 -4.78 -0.74 -13.45
CA ASN A 169 -4.60 -1.12 -14.84
C ASN A 169 -5.27 -2.48 -15.11
N GLY A 170 -6.59 -2.48 -15.28
CA GLY A 170 -7.33 -3.68 -15.70
C GLY A 170 -7.06 -3.99 -17.18
N ARG A 171 -6.23 -5.00 -17.43
CA ARG A 171 -6.26 -5.77 -18.68
C ARG A 171 -6.41 -7.24 -18.34
#